data_AF-A0AAD5PAG8-F1
#
_entry.id   AF-A0AAD5PAG8-F1
#
_cell.length_a   1.000
_cell.length_b   1.000
_cell.length_c   1.000
_cell.angle_alpha   90.00
_cell.angle_beta   90.00
_cell.angle_gamma   90.00
#
_symmetry.space_group_name_H-M   'P 1'
#
loop_
_entity.id
_entity.type
_entity.pdbx_description
1 polymer ?
#
loop_
_entity_poly.entity_id
_entity_poly.type
_entity_poly.pdbx_seq_one_letter_code
_entity_poly.pdbx_strand_id
1 'polypeptide(L)'
;HIDRQLKGYEGSSKLDYSGALMIATIKLSSYGFNVMDGRQQDKNTLTEHNKRMMIDQYPSMIEFYGWICFFGGFLVGPTCEYMDYYRFTNYFFISSERKIPPYKATIQKIIWFVITAFIVAFVGQKYNYFKMLNDDFTRLPLYTKLMVYAITGRVQHCKYGSIWLLAEGACVLSGFGYNGIKNGKHQWNRLDNVYWYNLEMGQSLKTLAGYWNVGANNWLKNYTSIKSSNAMVITYAISSMWHGFQPGYYWMLTAYGIYQVLAGRVRSLVRPLVMSACDPSVPLRGWKTLYDITCYISSHLLVAFLMAPFELLHISRSLKAWSSIYYIHIWLYFIVWGFLLVFGQTLSSIQNQRRVRVLEADNNIKNEIISYKQ
;
A
#
# COMPACT_ATOMS: atom_id res chain seq x y z
N HIS A 1 19.74 -15.33 3.15
CA HIS A 1 19.96 -13.89 2.88
C HIS A 1 21.44 -13.49 2.94
N ILE A 2 22.19 -13.81 4.00
CA ILE A 2 23.62 -13.46 4.14
C ILE A 2 24.44 -13.92 2.93
N ASP A 3 24.31 -15.18 2.53
CA ASP A 3 24.98 -15.72 1.33
C ASP A 3 24.67 -14.93 0.04
N ARG A 4 23.42 -14.51 -0.15
CA ARG A 4 23.02 -13.66 -1.28
C ARG A 4 23.64 -12.27 -1.21
N GLN A 5 23.80 -11.68 -0.02
CA GLN A 5 24.47 -10.39 0.12
C GLN A 5 25.95 -10.47 -0.25
N LEU A 6 26.61 -11.56 0.17
CA LEU A 6 28.01 -11.82 -0.16
C LEU A 6 28.22 -12.06 -1.67
N LYS A 7 27.22 -12.66 -2.34
CA LYS A 7 27.21 -12.89 -3.80
C LYS A 7 26.79 -11.68 -4.64
N GLY A 8 26.47 -10.54 -4.03
CA GLY A 8 26.10 -9.31 -4.74
C GLY A 8 24.68 -9.30 -5.33
N TYR A 9 24.47 -8.45 -6.34
CA TYR A 9 23.14 -8.17 -6.91
C TYR A 9 22.51 -9.39 -7.62
N GLU A 10 23.34 -10.22 -8.25
CA GLU A 10 22.88 -11.38 -9.04
C GLU A 10 22.40 -12.54 -8.16
N GLY A 11 22.81 -12.59 -6.89
CA GLY A 11 22.45 -13.67 -5.97
C GLY A 11 22.81 -15.06 -6.51
N SER A 12 22.40 -16.11 -5.81
CA SER A 12 22.56 -17.48 -6.33
C SER A 12 21.74 -17.65 -7.62
N SER A 13 22.42 -17.72 -8.77
CA SER A 13 21.83 -17.83 -10.11
C SER A 13 21.05 -19.13 -10.40
N LYS A 14 20.97 -20.06 -9.44
CA LYS A 14 20.37 -21.39 -9.65
C LYS A 14 18.89 -21.50 -9.22
N LEU A 15 18.46 -20.84 -8.14
CA LEU A 15 17.06 -20.82 -7.67
C LEU A 15 16.88 -19.78 -6.53
N ASP A 16 15.95 -18.83 -6.65
CA ASP A 16 15.61 -17.89 -5.56
C ASP A 16 14.28 -18.28 -4.88
N TYR A 17 14.37 -18.88 -3.71
CA TYR A 17 13.22 -19.28 -2.87
C TYR A 17 12.83 -18.22 -1.83
N SER A 18 13.47 -17.04 -1.86
CA SER A 18 13.23 -16.00 -0.86
C SER A 18 11.76 -15.52 -0.85
N GLY A 19 11.15 -15.39 -2.03
CA GLY A 19 9.74 -14.96 -2.14
C GLY A 19 8.77 -15.90 -1.42
N ALA A 20 8.91 -17.21 -1.63
CA ALA A 20 8.07 -18.21 -0.97
C ALA A 20 8.29 -18.21 0.55
N LEU A 21 9.55 -18.10 1.00
CA LEU A 21 9.86 -18.00 2.43
C LEU A 21 9.30 -16.72 3.06
N MET A 22 9.33 -15.58 2.37
CA MET A 22 8.73 -14.33 2.84
C MET A 22 7.22 -14.47 3.08
N ILE A 23 6.52 -15.15 2.17
CA ILE A 23 5.09 -15.45 2.32
C ILE A 23 4.85 -16.44 3.48
N ALA A 24 5.68 -17.47 3.60
CA ALA A 24 5.61 -18.41 4.72
C ALA A 24 5.83 -17.72 6.07
N THR A 25 6.77 -16.76 6.17
CA THR A 25 6.99 -15.97 7.38
C THR A 25 5.74 -15.21 7.80
N ILE A 26 5.04 -14.56 6.86
CA ILE A 26 3.78 -13.87 7.16
C ILE A 26 2.76 -14.88 7.68
N LYS A 27 2.56 -15.99 6.98
CA LYS A 27 1.57 -17.01 7.34
C LYS A 27 1.86 -17.60 8.72
N LEU A 28 3.07 -18.08 8.96
CA LEU A 28 3.45 -18.75 10.20
C LEU A 28 3.44 -17.82 11.40
N SER A 29 3.90 -16.57 11.25
CA SER A 29 3.82 -15.58 12.33
C SER A 29 2.38 -15.23 12.67
N SER A 30 1.53 -14.95 11.66
CA SER A 30 0.08 -14.75 11.87
C SER A 30 -0.56 -15.95 12.56
N TYR A 31 -0.23 -17.18 12.15
CA TYR A 31 -0.75 -18.39 12.79
C TYR A 31 -0.37 -18.48 14.27
N GLY A 32 0.88 -18.15 14.62
CA GLY A 32 1.32 -18.10 16.02
C GLY A 32 0.48 -17.12 16.85
N PHE A 33 0.27 -15.90 16.35
CA PHE A 33 -0.59 -14.92 17.01
C PHE A 33 -2.05 -15.38 17.10
N ASN A 34 -2.58 -15.98 16.03
CA ASN A 34 -3.95 -16.48 16.00
C ASN A 34 -4.19 -17.61 17.01
N VAL A 35 -3.22 -18.50 17.21
CA VAL A 35 -3.26 -19.52 18.27
C VAL A 35 -3.22 -18.85 19.64
N MET A 36 -2.32 -17.90 19.85
CA MET A 36 -2.22 -17.16 21.12
C MET A 36 -3.53 -16.43 21.47
N ASP A 37 -4.15 -15.77 20.49
CA ASP A 37 -5.44 -15.09 20.65
C ASP A 37 -6.57 -16.08 21.01
N GLY A 38 -6.55 -17.28 20.45
CA GLY A 38 -7.46 -18.38 20.81
C GLY A 38 -7.22 -18.98 22.19
N ARG A 39 -6.18 -18.55 22.92
CA ARG A 39 -5.89 -18.95 24.30
C ARG A 39 -6.12 -17.81 25.31
N GLN A 40 -6.46 -16.60 24.84
CA GLN A 40 -6.75 -15.49 25.73
C GLN A 40 -8.05 -15.71 26.50
N GLN A 41 -8.03 -15.41 27.80
CA GLN A 41 -9.21 -15.50 28.67
C GLN A 41 -10.22 -14.40 28.36
N ASP A 42 -9.77 -13.15 28.23
CA ASP A 42 -10.63 -12.02 27.87
C ASP A 42 -10.55 -11.69 26.37
N LYS A 43 -11.45 -12.31 25.61
CA LYS A 43 -11.59 -12.08 24.17
C LYS A 43 -12.04 -10.67 23.81
N ASN A 44 -12.51 -9.85 24.76
CA ASN A 44 -12.94 -8.47 24.47
C ASN A 44 -11.75 -7.53 24.19
N THR A 45 -10.55 -7.89 24.63
CA THR A 45 -9.33 -7.14 24.37
C THR A 45 -8.85 -7.24 22.91
N LEU A 46 -9.33 -8.26 22.19
CA LEU A 46 -8.99 -8.53 20.81
C LEU A 46 -9.70 -7.57 19.85
N THR A 47 -9.01 -7.22 18.76
CA THR A 47 -9.66 -6.51 17.65
C THR A 47 -10.65 -7.43 16.93
N GLU A 48 -11.62 -6.86 16.22
CA GLU A 48 -12.58 -7.64 15.43
C GLU A 48 -11.90 -8.55 14.38
N HIS A 49 -10.75 -8.14 13.85
CA HIS A 49 -9.97 -8.98 12.96
C HIS A 49 -9.39 -10.18 13.71
N ASN A 50 -8.70 -9.95 14.83
CA ASN A 50 -8.08 -11.00 15.65
C ASN A 50 -9.13 -11.99 16.18
N LYS A 51 -10.29 -11.52 16.64
CA LYS A 51 -11.42 -12.39 17.04
C LYS A 51 -11.86 -13.31 15.90
N ARG A 52 -11.89 -12.83 14.67
CA ARG A 52 -12.27 -13.62 13.49
C ARG A 52 -11.19 -14.64 13.09
N MET A 53 -9.93 -14.37 13.41
CA MET A 53 -8.78 -15.17 12.97
C MET A 53 -8.23 -16.09 14.06
N MET A 54 -8.67 -15.93 15.31
CA MET A 54 -8.25 -16.76 16.43
C MET A 54 -8.47 -18.26 16.16
N ILE A 55 -7.55 -19.07 16.67
CA ILE A 55 -7.55 -20.53 16.49
C ILE A 55 -7.79 -21.19 17.85
N ASP A 56 -9.05 -21.50 18.14
CA ASP A 56 -9.42 -22.18 19.38
C ASP A 56 -8.98 -23.66 19.35
N GLN A 57 -9.12 -24.34 18.22
CA GLN A 57 -8.71 -25.73 18.03
C GLN A 57 -7.61 -25.84 16.99
N TYR A 58 -6.59 -26.65 17.28
CA TYR A 58 -5.50 -26.87 16.33
C TYR A 58 -5.99 -27.58 15.07
N PRO A 59 -5.50 -27.20 13.88
CA PRO A 59 -5.71 -27.96 12.66
C PRO A 59 -5.14 -29.37 12.78
N SER A 60 -5.75 -30.30 12.06
CA SER A 60 -5.07 -31.53 11.66
C SER A 60 -3.83 -31.23 10.80
N MET A 61 -2.91 -32.18 10.70
CA MET A 61 -1.73 -32.03 9.84
C MET A 61 -2.12 -31.74 8.38
N ILE A 62 -3.18 -32.38 7.87
CA ILE A 62 -3.64 -32.19 6.49
C ILE A 62 -4.17 -30.77 6.28
N GLU A 63 -4.94 -30.23 7.23
CA GLU A 63 -5.45 -28.86 7.13
C GLU A 63 -4.31 -27.84 7.21
N PHE A 64 -3.35 -28.05 8.10
CA PHE A 64 -2.19 -27.18 8.24
C PHE A 64 -1.33 -27.17 6.97
N TYR A 65 -0.97 -28.35 6.46
CA TYR A 65 -0.17 -28.47 5.24
C TYR A 65 -0.93 -28.01 3.99
N GLY A 66 -2.23 -28.28 3.91
CA GLY A 66 -3.09 -27.77 2.84
C GLY A 66 -3.14 -26.24 2.82
N TRP A 67 -3.23 -25.61 4.00
CA TRP A 67 -3.18 -24.16 4.11
C TRP A 67 -1.80 -23.60 3.73
N ILE A 68 -0.73 -24.04 4.39
CA ILE A 68 0.60 -23.43 4.21
C ILE A 68 1.10 -23.61 2.77
N CYS A 69 0.84 -24.77 2.16
CA CYS A 69 1.22 -25.11 0.79
C CYS A 69 0.13 -24.84 -0.25
N PHE A 70 -0.92 -24.07 0.07
CA PHE A 70 -2.01 -23.80 -0.86
C PHE A 70 -1.50 -23.24 -2.20
N PHE A 71 -1.72 -24.01 -3.28
CA PHE A 71 -1.05 -23.81 -4.57
C PHE A 71 -1.26 -22.40 -5.15
N GLY A 72 -2.43 -21.79 -4.91
CA GLY A 72 -2.79 -20.49 -5.46
C GLY A 72 -1.96 -19.32 -4.91
N GLY A 73 -1.31 -19.49 -3.75
CA GLY A 73 -0.59 -18.38 -3.08
C GLY A 73 0.76 -18.74 -2.47
N PHE A 74 1.25 -19.98 -2.60
CA PHE A 74 2.43 -20.41 -1.84
C PHE A 74 3.75 -19.73 -2.28
N LEU A 75 3.88 -19.36 -3.56
CA LEU A 75 5.15 -18.80 -4.09
C LEU A 75 5.31 -17.31 -3.83
N VAL A 76 4.27 -16.51 -4.11
CA VAL A 76 4.36 -15.04 -4.16
C VAL A 76 3.19 -14.34 -3.45
N GLY A 77 2.34 -15.11 -2.77
CA GLY A 77 1.06 -14.63 -2.27
C GLY A 77 -0.02 -14.67 -3.35
N PRO A 78 -1.21 -14.09 -3.10
CA PRO A 78 -1.57 -13.29 -1.94
C PRO A 78 -1.47 -14.08 -0.62
N THR A 79 -1.09 -13.41 0.46
CA THR A 79 -1.03 -14.04 1.79
C THR A 79 -2.45 -14.34 2.28
N CYS A 80 -2.61 -15.44 3.01
CA CYS A 80 -3.89 -15.84 3.58
C CYS A 80 -3.69 -16.45 4.96
N GLU A 81 -4.62 -16.18 5.86
CA GLU A 81 -4.58 -16.72 7.22
C GLU A 81 -5.28 -18.07 7.29
N TYR A 82 -4.89 -18.88 8.28
CA TYR A 82 -5.39 -20.24 8.41
C TYR A 82 -6.92 -20.28 8.50
N MET A 83 -7.53 -19.43 9.33
CA MET A 83 -8.99 -19.44 9.50
C MET A 83 -9.74 -19.02 8.23
N ASP A 84 -9.14 -18.21 7.36
CA ASP A 84 -9.71 -17.94 6.04
C ASP A 84 -9.66 -19.15 5.13
N TYR A 85 -8.54 -19.88 5.13
CA TYR A 85 -8.41 -21.13 4.37
C TYR A 85 -9.35 -22.22 4.88
N TYR A 86 -9.41 -22.42 6.21
CA TYR A 86 -10.33 -23.35 6.86
C TYR A 86 -11.78 -23.04 6.50
N ARG A 87 -12.18 -21.77 6.57
CA ARG A 87 -13.52 -21.36 6.13
C ARG A 87 -13.72 -21.61 4.66
N PHE A 88 -12.74 -21.36 3.80
CA PHE A 88 -12.86 -21.62 2.37
C PHE A 88 -13.05 -23.11 2.05
N THR A 89 -12.24 -24.00 2.64
CA THR A 89 -12.36 -25.45 2.41
C THR A 89 -13.66 -26.01 3.00
N ASN A 90 -14.13 -25.49 4.13
CA ASN A 90 -15.40 -25.89 4.73
C ASN A 90 -16.62 -25.21 4.08
N TYR A 91 -16.47 -24.01 3.52
CA TYR A 91 -17.53 -23.29 2.82
C TYR A 91 -18.04 -24.09 1.63
N PHE A 92 -17.13 -24.83 0.97
CA PHE A 92 -17.53 -25.81 -0.02
C PHE A 92 -18.53 -26.79 0.54
N PHE A 93 -18.43 -27.32 1.76
CA PHE A 93 -19.37 -28.32 2.26
C PHE A 93 -20.71 -27.74 2.76
N ILE A 94 -20.77 -26.43 3.05
CA ILE A 94 -21.86 -25.85 3.85
C ILE A 94 -22.81 -24.95 3.02
N SER A 95 -22.34 -24.30 1.95
CA SER A 95 -23.13 -23.25 1.26
C SER A 95 -23.83 -23.71 -0.03
N SER A 96 -25.10 -23.34 -0.18
CA SER A 96 -25.89 -23.47 -1.43
C SER A 96 -25.54 -22.41 -2.49
N GLU A 97 -24.81 -21.34 -2.12
CA GLU A 97 -24.29 -20.31 -3.04
C GLU A 97 -23.16 -20.83 -3.96
N ARG A 98 -22.81 -22.11 -3.82
CA ARG A 98 -21.85 -22.94 -4.59
C ARG A 98 -21.83 -22.74 -6.12
N LYS A 99 -22.88 -22.19 -6.73
CA LYS A 99 -23.13 -22.28 -8.17
C LYS A 99 -22.70 -21.06 -8.98
N ILE A 100 -22.05 -20.05 -8.38
CA ILE A 100 -21.69 -18.83 -9.10
C ILE A 100 -20.23 -18.91 -9.51
N PRO A 101 -19.94 -19.32 -10.75
CA PRO A 101 -18.58 -19.45 -11.19
C PRO A 101 -17.91 -18.08 -11.26
N PRO A 102 -16.66 -17.94 -10.78
CA PRO A 102 -15.94 -16.68 -10.73
C PRO A 102 -15.38 -16.24 -12.10
N TYR A 103 -15.98 -16.65 -13.22
CA TYR A 103 -15.41 -16.45 -14.57
C TYR A 103 -15.13 -14.98 -14.85
N LYS A 104 -16.08 -14.08 -14.53
CA LYS A 104 -15.90 -12.63 -14.77
C LYS A 104 -14.73 -12.06 -13.98
N ALA A 105 -14.63 -12.38 -12.69
CA ALA A 105 -13.54 -11.91 -11.84
C ALA A 105 -12.19 -12.52 -12.27
N THR A 106 -12.17 -13.82 -12.59
CA THR A 106 -10.96 -14.51 -13.06
C THR A 106 -10.47 -13.93 -14.39
N ILE A 107 -11.34 -13.77 -15.38
CA ILE A 107 -11.01 -13.18 -16.69
C ILE A 107 -10.48 -11.76 -16.51
N GLN A 108 -11.09 -10.95 -15.63
CA GLN A 108 -10.61 -9.61 -15.33
C GLN A 108 -9.17 -9.64 -14.79
N LYS A 109 -8.85 -10.54 -13.85
CA LYS A 109 -7.49 -10.70 -13.31
C LYS A 109 -6.49 -11.14 -14.38
N ILE A 110 -6.88 -12.09 -15.24
CA ILE A 110 -6.05 -12.56 -16.37
C ILE A 110 -5.77 -11.43 -17.37
N ILE A 111 -6.79 -10.64 -17.75
CA ILE A 111 -6.61 -9.50 -18.66
C ILE A 111 -5.61 -8.51 -18.07
N TRP A 112 -5.77 -8.13 -16.79
CA TRP A 112 -4.83 -7.22 -16.13
C TRP A 112 -3.43 -7.83 -15.99
N PHE A 113 -3.33 -9.13 -15.74
CA PHE A 113 -2.05 -9.84 -15.74
C PHE A 113 -1.37 -9.73 -17.12
N VAL A 114 -2.07 -10.03 -18.20
CA VAL A 114 -1.52 -9.96 -19.57
C VAL A 114 -1.06 -8.54 -19.90
N ILE A 115 -1.87 -7.51 -19.58
CA ILE A 115 -1.51 -6.11 -19.82
C ILE A 115 -0.25 -5.72 -19.03
N THR A 116 -0.21 -6.04 -17.73
CA THR A 116 0.92 -5.67 -16.88
C THR A 116 2.19 -6.46 -17.24
N ALA A 117 2.06 -7.75 -17.57
CA ALA A 117 3.17 -8.58 -18.05
C ALA A 117 3.73 -8.08 -19.39
N PHE A 118 2.87 -7.65 -20.32
CA PHE A 118 3.29 -7.03 -21.57
C PHE A 118 4.09 -5.74 -21.32
N ILE A 119 3.62 -4.86 -20.44
CA ILE A 119 4.35 -3.64 -20.06
C ILE A 119 5.73 -4.01 -19.50
N VAL A 120 5.82 -5.00 -18.61
CA VAL A 120 7.10 -5.43 -18.04
C VAL A 120 8.04 -5.97 -19.11
N ALA A 121 7.54 -6.82 -20.02
CA ALA A 121 8.34 -7.44 -21.06
C ALA A 121 8.90 -6.46 -22.09
N PHE A 122 8.09 -5.48 -22.53
CA PHE A 122 8.47 -4.58 -23.63
C PHE A 122 8.93 -3.20 -23.16
N VAL A 123 8.32 -2.65 -22.09
CA VAL A 123 8.65 -1.32 -21.56
C VAL A 123 9.73 -1.44 -20.48
N GLY A 124 9.71 -2.48 -19.64
CA GLY A 124 10.66 -2.62 -18.53
C GLY A 124 12.12 -2.86 -18.94
N GLN A 125 12.35 -3.41 -20.13
CA GLN A 125 13.70 -3.48 -20.71
C GLN A 125 14.25 -2.08 -21.00
N LYS A 126 13.38 -1.14 -21.38
CA LYS A 126 13.76 0.24 -21.66
C LYS A 126 13.82 1.10 -20.40
N TYR A 127 12.86 0.94 -19.49
CA TYR A 127 12.67 1.78 -18.31
C TYR A 127 12.87 0.95 -17.03
N ASN A 128 14.09 1.01 -16.49
CA ASN A 128 14.46 0.38 -15.23
C ASN A 128 15.48 1.27 -14.49
N TYR A 129 15.57 1.11 -13.16
CA TYR A 129 16.41 1.97 -12.33
C TYR A 129 17.91 1.81 -12.60
N PHE A 130 18.38 0.69 -13.16
CA PHE A 130 19.80 0.51 -13.49
C PHE A 130 20.26 1.47 -14.57
N LYS A 131 19.40 1.82 -15.53
CA LYS A 131 19.75 2.80 -16.57
C LYS A 131 19.98 4.21 -16.03
N MET A 132 19.45 4.52 -14.85
CA MET A 132 19.68 5.81 -14.20
C MET A 132 21.11 5.95 -13.68
N LEU A 133 21.86 4.84 -13.62
CA LEU A 133 23.26 4.81 -13.24
C LEU A 133 24.21 5.13 -14.41
N ASN A 134 23.70 5.15 -15.65
CA ASN A 134 24.51 5.39 -16.84
C ASN A 134 24.72 6.89 -17.05
N ASP A 135 25.91 7.25 -17.55
CA ASP A 135 26.26 8.65 -17.75
C ASP A 135 25.47 9.29 -18.90
N ASP A 136 24.99 8.50 -19.86
CA ASP A 136 24.08 9.00 -20.90
C ASP A 136 22.75 9.49 -20.32
N PHE A 137 22.27 8.85 -19.25
CA PHE A 137 21.06 9.31 -18.56
C PHE A 137 21.31 10.62 -17.82
N THR A 138 22.49 10.80 -17.23
CA THR A 138 22.81 12.02 -16.48
C THR A 138 22.96 13.25 -17.39
N ARG A 139 23.23 13.07 -18.68
CA ARG A 139 23.28 14.14 -19.69
C ARG A 139 21.90 14.61 -20.17
N LEU A 140 20.84 13.85 -19.92
CA LEU A 140 19.48 14.23 -20.34
C LEU A 140 18.99 15.48 -19.58
N PRO A 141 18.11 16.29 -20.21
CA PRO A 141 17.50 17.43 -19.52
C PRO A 141 16.59 16.94 -18.38
N LEU A 142 16.47 17.76 -17.33
CA LEU A 142 15.80 17.37 -16.08
C LEU A 142 14.37 16.86 -16.30
N TYR A 143 13.57 17.53 -17.13
CA TYR A 143 12.19 17.11 -17.40
C TYR A 143 12.13 15.69 -17.97
N THR A 144 13.07 15.31 -18.85
CA THR A 144 13.14 13.96 -19.42
C THR A 144 13.49 12.95 -18.35
N LYS A 145 14.44 13.28 -17.45
CA LYS A 145 14.77 12.43 -16.31
C LYS A 145 13.56 12.20 -15.41
N LEU A 146 12.80 13.24 -15.08
CA LEU A 146 11.59 13.13 -14.25
C LEU A 146 10.53 12.23 -14.93
N MET A 147 10.32 12.37 -16.23
CA MET A 147 9.42 11.48 -16.99
C MET A 147 9.91 10.03 -17.00
N VAL A 148 11.21 9.79 -17.18
CA VAL A 148 11.79 8.44 -17.12
C VAL A 148 11.60 7.82 -15.73
N TYR A 149 11.80 8.59 -14.66
CA TYR A 149 11.50 8.13 -13.30
C TYR A 149 10.03 7.77 -13.13
N ALA A 150 9.10 8.62 -13.58
CA ALA A 150 7.67 8.35 -13.51
C ALA A 150 7.29 7.05 -14.23
N ILE A 151 7.77 6.85 -15.46
CA ILE A 151 7.54 5.64 -16.25
C ILE A 151 8.18 4.43 -15.57
N THR A 152 9.40 4.56 -15.06
CA THR A 152 10.12 3.46 -14.40
C THR A 152 9.39 3.01 -13.13
N GLY A 153 8.94 3.95 -12.28
CA GLY A 153 8.12 3.62 -11.11
C GLY A 153 6.83 2.89 -11.49
N ARG A 154 6.21 3.31 -12.61
CA ARG A 154 5.01 2.66 -13.16
C ARG A 154 5.26 1.21 -13.60
N VAL A 155 6.34 0.99 -14.35
CA VAL A 155 6.78 -0.36 -14.75
C VAL A 155 7.02 -1.22 -13.52
N GLN A 156 7.57 -0.67 -12.45
CA GLN A 156 7.83 -1.43 -11.24
C GLN A 156 6.54 -1.89 -10.54
N HIS A 157 5.50 -1.07 -10.52
CA HIS A 157 4.18 -1.52 -10.05
C HIS A 157 3.66 -2.69 -10.89
N CYS A 158 3.79 -2.62 -12.23
CA CYS A 158 3.41 -3.72 -13.12
C CYS A 158 4.24 -4.99 -12.88
N LYS A 159 5.54 -4.86 -12.56
CA LYS A 159 6.44 -6.00 -12.32
C LYS A 159 5.95 -6.89 -11.19
N TYR A 160 5.70 -6.34 -10.01
CA TYR A 160 5.19 -7.15 -8.90
C TYR A 160 3.70 -7.47 -9.05
N GLY A 161 2.91 -6.49 -9.50
CA GLY A 161 1.48 -6.65 -9.63
C GLY A 161 1.06 -7.68 -10.67
N SER A 162 1.83 -7.90 -11.74
CA SER A 162 1.55 -8.95 -12.73
C SER A 162 1.56 -10.34 -12.08
N ILE A 163 2.62 -10.67 -11.35
CA ILE A 163 2.76 -11.98 -10.70
C ILE A 163 1.72 -12.15 -9.59
N TRP A 164 1.39 -11.08 -8.85
CA TRP A 164 0.29 -11.12 -7.88
C TRP A 164 -1.08 -11.32 -8.55
N LEU A 165 -1.37 -10.64 -9.66
CA LEU A 165 -2.62 -10.83 -10.41
C LEU A 165 -2.78 -12.26 -10.91
N LEU A 166 -1.69 -12.90 -11.33
CA LEU A 166 -1.70 -14.31 -11.74
C LEU A 166 -2.11 -15.22 -10.56
N ALA A 167 -1.49 -15.01 -9.40
CA ALA A 167 -1.78 -15.79 -8.20
C ALA A 167 -3.18 -15.49 -7.62
N GLU A 168 -3.59 -14.22 -7.59
CA GLU A 168 -4.96 -13.79 -7.27
C GLU A 168 -5.97 -14.45 -8.21
N GLY A 169 -5.68 -14.51 -9.51
CA GLY A 169 -6.50 -15.19 -10.50
C GLY A 169 -6.69 -16.66 -10.17
N ALA A 170 -5.62 -17.38 -9.79
CA ALA A 170 -5.70 -18.78 -9.36
C ALA A 170 -6.53 -18.94 -8.07
N CYS A 171 -6.33 -18.06 -7.09
CA CYS A 171 -7.13 -18.03 -5.85
C CYS A 171 -8.62 -17.79 -6.13
N VAL A 172 -8.95 -16.82 -6.99
CA VAL A 172 -10.33 -16.50 -7.38
C VAL A 172 -10.95 -17.68 -8.14
N LEU A 173 -10.22 -18.27 -9.10
CA LEU A 173 -10.67 -19.43 -9.88
C LEU A 173 -10.99 -20.64 -8.99
N SER A 174 -10.19 -20.87 -7.94
CA SER A 174 -10.42 -21.94 -6.95
C SER A 174 -11.61 -21.69 -6.02
N GLY A 175 -12.19 -20.49 -6.03
CA GLY A 175 -13.28 -20.08 -5.14
C GLY A 175 -12.83 -19.29 -3.91
N PHE A 176 -11.52 -19.29 -3.57
CA PHE A 176 -11.02 -18.68 -2.33
C PHE A 176 -11.13 -17.15 -2.31
N GLY A 177 -11.21 -16.52 -3.49
CA GLY A 177 -11.41 -15.07 -3.59
C GLY A 177 -12.76 -14.55 -3.08
N TYR A 178 -13.73 -15.43 -2.77
CA TYR A 178 -15.10 -15.01 -2.44
C TYR A 178 -15.21 -14.26 -1.10
N ASN A 179 -15.89 -13.11 -1.13
CA ASN A 179 -16.03 -12.21 0.01
C ASN A 179 -17.50 -11.82 0.28
N GLY A 180 -18.46 -12.65 -0.13
CA GLY A 180 -19.89 -12.41 0.08
C GLY A 180 -20.50 -11.44 -0.93
N ILE A 181 -21.66 -10.89 -0.58
CA ILE A 181 -22.46 -10.00 -1.44
C ILE A 181 -22.42 -8.58 -0.89
N LYS A 182 -22.14 -7.61 -1.77
CA LYS A 182 -22.26 -6.19 -1.46
C LYS A 182 -23.09 -5.51 -2.53
N ASN A 183 -24.16 -4.81 -2.13
CA ASN A 183 -25.08 -4.12 -3.04
C ASN A 183 -25.62 -5.04 -4.16
N GLY A 184 -26.01 -6.27 -3.80
CA GLY A 184 -26.53 -7.27 -4.74
C GLY A 184 -25.50 -7.89 -5.68
N LYS A 185 -24.20 -7.61 -5.53
CA LYS A 185 -23.13 -8.19 -6.37
C LYS A 185 -22.16 -9.04 -5.54
N HIS A 186 -21.89 -10.25 -6.02
CA HIS A 186 -20.86 -11.13 -5.48
C HIS A 186 -19.48 -10.49 -5.59
N GLN A 187 -18.73 -10.50 -4.48
CA GLN A 187 -17.40 -9.92 -4.38
C GLN A 187 -16.35 -11.03 -4.43
N TRP A 188 -15.32 -10.81 -5.24
CA TRP A 188 -14.21 -11.74 -5.46
C TRP A 188 -12.86 -11.10 -5.12
N ASN A 189 -12.81 -10.40 -3.99
CA ASN A 189 -11.69 -9.53 -3.60
C ASN A 189 -11.10 -9.86 -2.22
N ARG A 190 -11.39 -11.05 -1.65
CA ARG A 190 -10.87 -11.43 -0.32
C ARG A 190 -9.35 -11.40 -0.26
N LEU A 191 -8.71 -11.86 -1.34
CA LEU A 191 -7.27 -12.03 -1.45
C LEU A 191 -6.65 -11.02 -2.43
N ASP A 192 -7.32 -9.90 -2.71
CA ASP A 192 -6.75 -8.84 -3.54
C ASP A 192 -5.53 -8.23 -2.84
N ASN A 193 -4.35 -8.42 -3.42
CA ASN A 193 -3.10 -7.88 -2.91
C ASN A 193 -2.85 -6.45 -3.43
N VAL A 194 -3.47 -6.07 -4.54
CA VAL A 194 -3.40 -4.71 -5.10
C VAL A 194 -4.78 -4.22 -5.53
N TYR A 195 -5.16 -3.03 -5.05
CA TYR A 195 -6.34 -2.30 -5.55
C TYR A 195 -5.93 -1.31 -6.63
N TRP A 196 -5.80 -1.79 -7.86
CA TRP A 196 -5.23 -1.04 -8.99
C TRP A 196 -5.79 0.36 -9.17
N TYR A 197 -7.10 0.51 -9.32
CA TYR A 197 -7.70 1.83 -9.55
C TYR A 197 -7.35 2.83 -8.43
N ASN A 198 -7.43 2.37 -7.18
CA ASN A 198 -7.16 3.20 -6.01
C ASN A 198 -5.67 3.51 -5.83
N LEU A 199 -4.80 2.57 -6.22
CA LEU A 199 -3.37 2.79 -6.31
C LEU A 199 -3.08 3.83 -7.38
N GLU A 200 -3.65 3.69 -8.57
CA GLU A 200 -3.40 4.58 -9.70
C GLU A 200 -3.89 5.99 -9.50
N MET A 201 -5.05 6.14 -8.87
CA MET A 201 -5.64 7.43 -8.59
C MET A 201 -5.24 7.95 -7.20
N GLY A 202 -4.26 7.31 -6.55
CA GLY A 202 -3.83 7.63 -5.20
C GLY A 202 -3.17 9.02 -5.12
N GLN A 203 -3.73 9.90 -4.29
CA GLN A 203 -3.24 11.28 -4.11
C GLN A 203 -2.44 11.49 -2.82
N SER A 204 -2.03 10.42 -2.15
CA SER A 204 -1.21 10.52 -0.94
C SER A 204 -0.38 9.26 -0.72
N LEU A 205 0.79 9.41 -0.10
CA LEU A 205 1.66 8.28 0.25
C LEU A 205 0.96 7.24 1.12
N LYS A 206 0.11 7.68 2.07
CA LYS A 206 -0.68 6.75 2.90
C LYS A 206 -1.65 5.93 2.05
N THR A 207 -2.28 6.55 1.06
CA THR A 207 -3.21 5.90 0.13
C THR A 207 -2.48 4.91 -0.77
N LEU A 208 -1.35 5.33 -1.36
CA LEU A 208 -0.53 4.49 -2.24
C LEU A 208 -0.01 3.25 -1.50
N ALA A 209 0.55 3.43 -0.30
CA ALA A 209 1.01 2.32 0.52
C ALA A 209 -0.14 1.39 0.90
N GLY A 210 -1.31 1.91 1.31
CA GLY A 210 -2.44 1.10 1.78
C GLY A 210 -3.10 0.22 0.72
N TYR A 211 -2.96 0.56 -0.57
CA TYR A 211 -3.54 -0.20 -1.68
C TYR A 211 -2.52 -1.06 -2.45
N TRP A 212 -1.27 -1.09 -1.99
CA TRP A 212 -0.18 -1.88 -2.52
C TRP A 212 0.23 -2.97 -1.53
N ASN A 213 0.35 -4.23 -1.96
CA ASN A 213 0.73 -5.36 -1.11
C ASN A 213 -0.14 -5.45 0.17
N VAL A 214 -1.46 -5.42 -0.03
CA VAL A 214 -2.47 -5.35 1.02
C VAL A 214 -2.33 -6.49 2.03
N GLY A 215 -1.98 -7.69 1.59
CA GLY A 215 -1.77 -8.84 2.47
C GLY A 215 -0.65 -8.60 3.49
N ALA A 216 0.50 -8.08 3.03
CA ALA A 216 1.60 -7.72 3.94
C ALA A 216 1.25 -6.53 4.83
N ASN A 217 0.55 -5.51 4.31
CA ASN A 217 0.09 -4.40 5.13
C ASN A 217 -0.87 -4.82 6.24
N ASN A 218 -1.80 -5.74 5.95
CA ASN A 218 -2.72 -6.29 6.94
C ASN A 218 -1.95 -7.07 8.01
N TRP A 219 -0.96 -7.88 7.60
CA TRP A 219 -0.08 -8.56 8.54
C TRP A 219 0.67 -7.57 9.45
N LEU A 220 1.30 -6.55 8.87
CA LEU A 220 2.01 -5.52 9.63
C LEU A 220 1.08 -4.80 10.61
N LYS A 221 -0.12 -4.42 10.15
CA LYS A 221 -1.13 -3.71 10.94
C LYS A 221 -1.64 -4.54 12.12
N ASN A 222 -1.92 -5.83 11.90
CA ASN A 222 -2.65 -6.63 12.88
C ASN A 222 -1.71 -7.40 13.83
N TYR A 223 -0.48 -7.71 13.40
CA TYR A 223 0.43 -8.59 14.16
C TYR A 223 1.75 -7.95 14.56
N THR A 224 2.15 -6.85 13.91
CA THR A 224 3.45 -6.20 14.20
C THR A 224 3.30 -4.79 14.76
N SER A 225 2.11 -4.19 14.65
CA SER A 225 1.86 -2.84 15.10
C SER A 225 1.76 -2.80 16.62
N ILE A 226 2.86 -2.40 17.27
CA ILE A 226 2.89 -2.16 18.70
C ILE A 226 2.11 -0.87 18.99
N LYS A 227 1.29 -0.85 20.06
CA LYS A 227 0.72 0.38 20.61
C LYS A 227 1.83 1.22 21.26
N SER A 228 2.57 1.96 20.44
CA SER A 228 3.70 2.79 20.85
C SER A 228 3.70 4.10 20.08
N SER A 229 4.26 5.17 20.67
CA SER A 229 4.54 6.43 19.97
C SER A 229 5.45 6.22 18.75
N ASN A 230 6.27 5.17 18.74
CA ASN A 230 7.19 4.81 17.66
C ASN A 230 6.64 3.75 16.70
N ALA A 231 5.34 3.45 16.74
CA ALA A 231 4.72 2.37 15.97
C ALA A 231 5.07 2.39 14.48
N MET A 232 5.09 3.57 13.85
CA MET A 232 5.41 3.71 12.43
C MET A 232 6.86 3.33 12.10
N VAL A 233 7.83 3.75 12.94
CA VAL A 233 9.25 3.45 12.75
C VAL A 233 9.48 1.94 12.89
N ILE A 234 8.89 1.33 13.91
CA ILE A 234 8.97 -0.11 14.16
C ILE A 234 8.35 -0.88 13.00
N THR A 235 7.18 -0.45 12.51
CA THR A 235 6.51 -1.09 11.37
C THR A 235 7.38 -1.07 10.11
N TYR A 236 8.00 0.07 9.78
CA TYR A 236 8.88 0.15 8.62
C TYR A 236 10.19 -0.62 8.80
N ALA A 237 10.73 -0.70 10.01
CA ALA A 237 11.89 -1.53 10.31
C ALA A 237 11.59 -3.04 10.16
N ILE A 238 10.43 -3.50 10.64
CA ILE A 238 9.99 -4.89 10.45
C ILE A 238 9.75 -5.17 8.96
N SER A 239 9.09 -4.25 8.26
CA SER A 239 8.88 -4.33 6.81
C SER A 239 10.19 -4.42 6.03
N SER A 240 11.20 -3.60 6.38
CA SER A 240 12.50 -3.63 5.70
C SER A 240 13.25 -4.93 5.97
N MET A 241 13.24 -5.41 7.22
CA MET A 241 13.82 -6.71 7.58
C MET A 241 13.15 -7.86 6.85
N TRP A 242 11.83 -7.83 6.67
CA TRP A 242 11.09 -8.84 5.92
C TRP A 242 11.49 -8.89 4.45
N HIS A 243 11.77 -7.74 3.83
CA HIS A 243 12.31 -7.68 2.46
C HIS A 243 13.77 -8.16 2.37
N GLY A 244 14.54 -7.99 3.44
CA GLY A 244 15.88 -8.55 3.61
C GLY A 244 16.89 -7.55 4.19
N PHE A 245 18.15 -7.96 4.28
CA PHE A 245 19.20 -7.18 4.95
C PHE A 245 19.90 -6.15 4.04
N GLN A 246 19.45 -5.97 2.80
CA GLN A 246 20.11 -5.05 1.87
C GLN A 246 19.84 -3.59 2.28
N PRO A 247 20.89 -2.73 2.37
CA PRO A 247 20.74 -1.36 2.87
C PRO A 247 19.69 -0.52 2.13
N GLY A 248 19.48 -0.77 0.83
CA GLY A 248 18.50 -0.07 0.02
C GLY A 248 17.05 -0.23 0.50
N TYR A 249 16.69 -1.38 1.11
CA TYR A 249 15.35 -1.60 1.66
C TYR A 249 15.08 -0.70 2.87
N TYR A 250 16.03 -0.63 3.79
CA TYR A 250 15.97 0.24 4.96
C TYR A 250 15.94 1.70 4.53
N TRP A 251 16.83 2.08 3.61
CA TRP A 251 16.90 3.45 3.09
C TRP A 251 15.58 3.89 2.45
N MET A 252 14.97 3.05 1.61
CA MET A 252 13.68 3.33 1.00
C MET A 252 12.57 3.48 2.04
N LEU A 253 12.39 2.48 2.92
CA LEU A 253 11.23 2.43 3.81
C LEU A 253 11.31 3.50 4.92
N THR A 254 12.51 3.77 5.43
CA THR A 254 12.71 4.88 6.37
C THR A 254 12.43 6.23 5.71
N ALA A 255 12.94 6.45 4.49
CA ALA A 255 12.62 7.67 3.75
C ALA A 255 11.10 7.78 3.52
N TYR A 256 10.45 6.71 3.04
CA TYR A 256 9.01 6.68 2.82
C TYR A 256 8.21 7.08 4.08
N GLY A 257 8.59 6.57 5.25
CA GLY A 257 7.98 6.95 6.53
C GLY A 257 8.12 8.44 6.84
N ILE A 258 9.32 9.01 6.70
CA ILE A 258 9.59 10.45 6.92
C ILE A 258 8.72 11.31 5.98
N TYR A 259 8.72 11.00 4.69
CA TYR A 259 7.90 11.71 3.71
C TYR A 259 6.40 11.54 3.98
N GLN A 260 5.95 10.37 4.42
CA GLN A 260 4.55 10.11 4.75
C GLN A 260 4.06 10.97 5.92
N VAL A 261 4.89 11.17 6.95
CA VAL A 261 4.56 12.05 8.09
C VAL A 261 4.42 13.50 7.62
N LEU A 262 5.40 14.00 6.84
CA LEU A 262 5.34 15.36 6.31
C LEU A 262 4.11 15.56 5.41
N ALA A 263 3.88 14.64 4.46
CA ALA A 263 2.73 14.68 3.57
C ALA A 263 1.38 14.62 4.32
N GLY A 264 1.33 13.85 5.42
CA GLY A 264 0.17 13.81 6.31
C GLY A 264 -0.13 15.17 6.93
N ARG A 265 0.91 15.86 7.43
CA ARG A 265 0.81 17.21 8.00
C ARG A 265 0.42 18.27 6.96
N VAL A 266 1.00 18.22 5.76
CA VAL A 266 0.57 19.08 4.64
C VAL A 266 -0.90 18.84 4.35
N ARG A 267 -1.33 17.58 4.24
CA ARG A 267 -2.72 17.24 3.93
C ARG A 267 -3.69 17.73 5.00
N SER A 268 -3.37 17.63 6.28
CA SER A 268 -4.23 18.14 7.35
C SER A 268 -4.35 19.66 7.36
N LEU A 269 -3.32 20.39 6.90
CA LEU A 269 -3.31 21.86 6.88
C LEU A 269 -3.87 22.45 5.57
N VAL A 270 -3.66 21.79 4.43
CA VAL A 270 -4.03 22.34 3.12
C VAL A 270 -5.38 21.82 2.66
N ARG A 271 -5.69 20.52 2.85
CA ARG A 271 -6.95 19.94 2.34
C ARG A 271 -8.20 20.65 2.86
N PRO A 272 -8.33 20.99 4.17
CA PRO A 272 -9.51 21.69 4.65
C PRO A 272 -9.71 23.06 4.00
N LEU A 273 -8.64 23.69 3.49
CA LEU A 273 -8.73 24.99 2.84
C LEU A 273 -9.35 24.92 1.44
N VAL A 274 -9.33 23.75 0.79
CA VAL A 274 -9.96 23.52 -0.52
C VAL A 274 -11.28 22.76 -0.44
N MET A 275 -11.74 22.46 0.77
CA MET A 275 -13.07 21.92 1.06
C MET A 275 -13.96 23.01 1.67
N SER A 276 -15.27 22.79 1.65
CA SER A 276 -16.22 23.62 2.37
C SER A 276 -15.97 23.52 3.87
N ALA A 277 -16.16 24.65 4.56
CA ALA A 277 -16.02 24.71 6.01
C ALA A 277 -17.26 24.15 6.73
N CYS A 278 -18.43 24.16 6.09
CA CYS A 278 -19.68 23.61 6.64
C CYS A 278 -19.76 22.09 6.46
N ASP A 279 -19.35 21.59 5.27
CA ASP A 279 -19.32 20.16 4.97
C ASP A 279 -17.97 19.76 4.35
N PRO A 280 -17.11 19.01 5.08
CA PRO A 280 -15.84 18.49 4.57
C PRO A 280 -15.98 17.53 3.37
N SER A 281 -17.19 17.15 2.97
CA SER A 281 -17.50 16.36 1.78
C SER A 281 -17.62 17.23 0.51
N VAL A 282 -17.96 18.52 0.65
CA VAL A 282 -18.22 19.43 -0.47
C VAL A 282 -16.92 20.17 -0.85
N PRO A 283 -16.44 20.08 -2.10
CA PRO A 283 -15.23 20.76 -2.53
C PRO A 283 -15.47 22.23 -2.92
N LEU A 284 -14.47 23.09 -2.73
CA LEU A 284 -14.45 24.44 -3.30
C LEU A 284 -14.06 24.35 -4.79
N ARG A 285 -14.94 24.83 -5.67
CA ARG A 285 -14.80 24.69 -7.13
C ARG A 285 -13.50 25.34 -7.62
N GLY A 286 -12.78 24.66 -8.53
CA GLY A 286 -11.49 25.12 -9.08
C GLY A 286 -10.26 24.75 -8.24
N TRP A 287 -10.15 25.28 -7.02
CA TRP A 287 -8.99 25.04 -6.15
C TRP A 287 -8.80 23.58 -5.77
N LYS A 288 -9.90 22.84 -5.58
CA LYS A 288 -9.83 21.40 -5.29
C LYS A 288 -9.22 20.61 -6.44
N THR A 289 -9.56 20.93 -7.69
CA THR A 289 -9.03 20.22 -8.87
C THR A 289 -7.53 20.41 -9.00
N LEU A 290 -7.06 21.65 -8.83
CA LEU A 290 -5.62 21.94 -8.85
C LEU A 290 -4.89 21.22 -7.71
N TYR A 291 -5.46 21.22 -6.51
CA TYR A 291 -4.93 20.48 -5.35
C TYR A 291 -4.82 18.98 -5.66
N ASP A 292 -5.87 18.38 -6.24
CA ASP A 292 -5.93 16.96 -6.56
C ASP A 292 -4.89 16.56 -7.61
N ILE A 293 -4.75 17.33 -8.70
CA ILE A 293 -3.73 17.10 -9.73
C ILE A 293 -2.33 17.23 -9.14
N THR A 294 -2.09 18.26 -8.33
CA THR A 294 -0.79 18.47 -7.68
C THR A 294 -0.45 17.33 -6.72
N CYS A 295 -1.41 16.90 -5.88
CA CYS A 295 -1.23 15.77 -4.98
C CYS A 295 -1.00 14.45 -5.72
N TYR A 296 -1.69 14.24 -6.83
CA TYR A 296 -1.49 13.09 -7.70
C TYR A 296 -0.06 13.04 -8.25
N ILE A 297 0.37 14.11 -8.95
CA ILE A 297 1.68 14.15 -9.62
C ILE A 297 2.80 14.05 -8.59
N SER A 298 2.72 14.83 -7.51
CA SER A 298 3.75 14.85 -6.47
C SER A 298 3.87 13.51 -5.74
N SER A 299 2.76 12.86 -5.39
CA SER A 299 2.78 11.56 -4.70
C SER A 299 3.41 10.49 -5.59
N HIS A 300 2.99 10.37 -6.85
CA HIS A 300 3.51 9.35 -7.76
C HIS A 300 4.98 9.56 -8.11
N LEU A 301 5.40 10.79 -8.40
CA LEU A 301 6.81 11.10 -8.65
C LEU A 301 7.67 10.81 -7.42
N LEU A 302 7.19 11.19 -6.23
CA LEU A 302 7.92 10.94 -5.00
C LEU A 302 8.09 9.45 -4.74
N VAL A 303 7.03 8.64 -4.89
CA VAL A 303 7.16 7.17 -4.81
C VAL A 303 8.16 6.66 -5.84
N ALA A 304 8.12 7.14 -7.09
CA ALA A 304 9.06 6.73 -8.11
C ALA A 304 10.53 7.06 -7.75
N PHE A 305 10.81 8.20 -7.10
CA PHE A 305 12.16 8.51 -6.62
C PHE A 305 12.57 7.61 -5.45
N LEU A 306 11.65 7.42 -4.50
CA LEU A 306 11.88 6.62 -3.30
C LEU A 306 11.99 5.12 -3.60
N MET A 307 11.49 4.62 -4.72
CA MET A 307 11.67 3.21 -5.12
C MET A 307 13.07 2.88 -5.65
N ALA A 308 13.86 3.87 -6.10
CA ALA A 308 15.20 3.61 -6.64
C ALA A 308 16.11 2.81 -5.69
N PRO A 309 16.20 3.13 -4.38
CA PRO A 309 16.99 2.34 -3.43
C PRO A 309 16.49 0.92 -3.23
N PHE A 310 15.17 0.71 -3.31
CA PHE A 310 14.57 -0.61 -3.19
C PHE A 310 14.98 -1.52 -4.36
N GLU A 311 15.04 -0.97 -5.58
CA GLU A 311 15.46 -1.72 -6.77
C GLU A 311 16.98 -1.90 -6.89
N LEU A 312 17.75 -0.90 -6.47
CA LEU A 312 19.20 -0.87 -6.63
C LEU A 312 19.97 -1.56 -5.49
N LEU A 313 19.29 -1.84 -4.37
CA LEU A 313 19.74 -2.55 -3.17
C LEU A 313 20.91 -1.92 -2.38
N HIS A 314 21.79 -1.17 -3.04
CA HIS A 314 22.98 -0.56 -2.46
C HIS A 314 22.84 0.96 -2.34
N ILE A 315 23.28 1.52 -1.21
CA ILE A 315 23.21 2.98 -0.95
C ILE A 315 24.01 3.76 -1.99
N SER A 316 25.20 3.31 -2.38
CA SER A 316 26.03 4.02 -3.38
C SER A 316 25.32 4.19 -4.73
N ARG A 317 24.68 3.12 -5.23
CA ARG A 317 23.87 3.16 -6.46
C ARG A 317 22.64 4.04 -6.28
N SER A 318 22.00 3.98 -5.11
CA SER A 318 20.83 4.79 -4.77
C SER A 318 21.16 6.29 -4.79
N LEU A 319 22.30 6.67 -4.20
CA LEU A 319 22.78 8.04 -4.20
C LEU A 319 23.16 8.50 -5.62
N LYS A 320 23.79 7.65 -6.44
CA LYS A 320 24.06 7.96 -7.85
C LYS A 320 22.76 8.17 -8.65
N ALA A 321 21.74 7.35 -8.40
CA ALA A 321 20.44 7.53 -9.03
C ALA A 321 19.81 8.88 -8.59
N TRP A 322 19.77 9.18 -7.29
CA TRP A 322 19.22 10.44 -6.80
C TRP A 322 20.02 11.68 -7.22
N SER A 323 21.34 11.58 -7.37
CA SER A 323 22.17 12.68 -7.87
C SER A 323 21.87 13.00 -9.34
N SER A 324 21.45 12.02 -10.14
CA SER A 324 21.06 12.24 -11.54
C SER A 324 19.91 13.26 -11.69
N ILE A 325 19.04 13.35 -10.67
CA ILE A 325 17.92 14.30 -10.56
C ILE A 325 18.19 15.40 -9.51
N TYR A 326 19.47 15.65 -9.20
CA TYR A 326 19.92 16.70 -8.29
C TYR A 326 19.31 16.66 -6.89
N TYR A 327 18.94 15.47 -6.41
CA TYR A 327 18.28 15.28 -5.11
C TYR A 327 17.00 16.13 -4.93
N ILE A 328 16.28 16.43 -6.01
CA ILE A 328 15.14 17.37 -6.02
C ILE A 328 14.10 17.08 -4.92
N HIS A 329 13.80 15.82 -4.64
CA HIS A 329 12.84 15.42 -3.61
C HIS A 329 13.30 15.79 -2.19
N ILE A 330 14.60 15.74 -1.91
CA ILE A 330 15.18 16.14 -0.62
C ILE A 330 15.08 17.66 -0.46
N TRP A 331 15.42 18.43 -1.50
CA TRP A 331 15.24 19.88 -1.47
C TRP A 331 13.77 20.27 -1.25
N LEU A 332 12.86 19.61 -1.97
CA LEU A 332 11.41 19.80 -1.79
C LEU A 332 10.95 19.45 -0.38
N TYR A 333 11.49 18.39 0.23
CA TYR A 333 11.19 18.04 1.62
C TYR A 333 11.52 19.21 2.56
N PHE A 334 12.75 19.74 2.49
CA PHE A 334 13.17 20.82 3.38
C PHE A 334 12.41 22.13 3.14
N ILE A 335 12.12 22.46 1.87
CA ILE A 335 11.30 23.62 1.52
C ILE A 335 9.90 23.50 2.12
N VAL A 336 9.23 22.35 1.93
CA VAL A 336 7.89 22.11 2.46
C VAL A 336 7.90 22.08 3.99
N TRP A 337 8.90 21.43 4.58
CA TRP A 337 9.05 21.39 6.04
C TRP A 337 9.25 22.79 6.63
N GLY A 338 10.13 23.60 6.05
CA GLY A 338 10.35 24.99 6.44
C GLY A 338 9.09 25.84 6.29
N PHE A 339 8.36 25.69 5.18
CA PHE A 339 7.07 26.34 4.98
C PHE A 339 6.06 25.98 6.08
N LEU A 340 5.97 24.71 6.48
CA LEU A 340 5.08 24.29 7.55
C LEU A 340 5.50 24.80 8.93
N LEU A 341 6.79 25.01 9.18
CA LEU A 341 7.26 25.62 10.43
C LEU A 341 6.83 27.08 10.53
N VAL A 342 6.98 27.84 9.45
CA VAL A 342 6.68 29.29 9.43
C VAL A 342 5.17 29.53 9.36
N PHE A 343 4.47 28.85 8.45
CA PHE A 343 3.06 29.16 8.13
C PHE A 343 2.06 28.16 8.71
N GLY A 344 2.50 27.05 9.31
CA GLY A 344 1.60 25.99 9.78
C GLY A 344 0.59 26.47 10.83
N GLN A 345 1.01 27.32 11.78
CA GLN A 345 0.11 27.91 12.77
C GLN A 345 -0.88 28.87 12.13
N THR A 346 -0.42 29.71 11.21
CA THR A 346 -1.27 30.65 10.45
C THR A 346 -2.33 29.90 9.65
N LEU A 347 -1.97 28.82 8.94
CA LEU A 347 -2.91 27.99 8.20
C LEU A 347 -3.97 27.37 9.13
N SER A 348 -3.56 26.87 10.30
CA SER A 348 -4.49 26.35 11.31
C SER A 348 -5.44 27.43 11.83
N SER A 349 -4.93 28.63 12.10
CA SER A 349 -5.74 29.79 12.51
C SER A 349 -6.77 30.17 11.45
N ILE A 350 -6.37 30.23 10.17
CA ILE A 350 -7.28 30.48 9.04
C ILE A 350 -8.37 29.41 8.96
N GLN A 351 -8.03 28.13 9.17
CA GLN A 351 -9.03 27.05 9.21
C GLN A 351 -10.06 27.28 10.32
N ASN A 352 -9.61 27.62 11.53
CA ASN A 352 -10.50 27.86 12.66
C ASN A 352 -11.39 29.09 12.43
N GLN A 353 -10.84 30.19 11.92
CA GLN A 353 -11.61 31.38 11.57
C GLN A 353 -12.69 31.07 10.52
N ARG A 354 -12.38 30.27 9.50
CA ARG A 354 -13.37 29.86 8.49
C ARG A 354 -14.50 29.03 9.10
N ARG A 355 -14.20 28.15 10.06
CA ARG A 355 -15.22 27.37 10.77
C ARG A 355 -16.12 28.25 11.64
N VAL A 356 -15.52 29.17 12.40
CA VAL A 356 -16.28 30.09 13.26
C VAL A 356 -17.23 30.96 12.43
N ARG A 357 -16.76 31.57 11.33
CA ARG A 357 -17.62 32.40 10.46
C ARG A 357 -18.82 31.64 9.88
N VAL A 358 -18.64 30.36 9.55
CA VAL A 358 -19.75 29.51 9.09
C VAL A 358 -20.76 29.28 10.20
N LEU A 359 -20.31 28.96 11.41
CA LEU A 359 -21.19 28.73 12.56
C LEU A 359 -21.97 30.00 12.94
N GLU A 360 -21.32 31.17 12.86
CA GLU A 360 -21.97 32.47 13.08
C GLU A 360 -23.03 32.76 12.01
N ALA A 361 -22.73 32.50 10.72
CA ALA A 361 -23.70 32.66 9.64
C ALA A 361 -24.91 31.73 9.78
N ASP A 362 -24.69 30.45 10.13
CA ASP A 362 -25.78 29.49 10.36
C ASP A 362 -26.68 29.90 11.55
N ASN A 363 -26.08 30.44 12.62
CA ASN A 363 -26.82 30.94 13.77
C ASN A 363 -27.64 32.19 13.42
N ASN A 364 -27.08 33.12 12.63
CA ASN A 364 -27.80 34.31 12.17
C ASN A 364 -29.00 33.93 11.28
N ILE A 365 -28.84 32.98 10.36
CA ILE A 365 -29.93 32.46 9.52
C ILE A 365 -31.04 31.82 10.37
N LYS A 366 -30.67 31.02 11.38
CA LYS A 366 -31.67 30.44 12.31
C LYS A 366 -32.44 31.50 13.07
N ASN A 367 -31.76 32.55 13.52
CA ASN A 367 -32.39 33.65 14.26
C ASN A 367 -33.32 34.48 13.36
N GLU A 368 -32.96 34.74 12.10
CA GLU A 368 -33.86 35.38 11.12
C GLU A 368 -35.12 34.54 10.86
N ILE A 369 -34.99 33.23 10.65
CA ILE A 369 -36.14 32.34 10.41
C ILE A 369 -37.11 32.32 11.62
N ILE A 370 -36.58 32.41 12.84
CA ILE A 370 -37.40 32.50 14.06
C ILE A 370 -38.14 33.85 14.10
N SER A 371 -37.46 34.95 13.72
CA SER A 371 -38.05 36.29 13.68
C SER A 371 -39.15 36.44 12.61
N TYR A 372 -39.11 35.69 11.51
CA TYR A 372 -40.16 35.70 10.48
C TYR A 372 -41.37 34.80 10.80
N LYS A 373 -41.26 33.94 11.83
CA LYS A 373 -42.35 33.05 12.27
C LYS A 373 -43.15 33.58 13.46
N GLN A 374 -42.70 34.69 14.05
CA GLN A 374 -43.44 35.51 15.01
C GLN A 374 -44.13 36.64 14.26
#